data_AF-A0A936ISG8-F1
#
_entry.id   AF-A0A936ISG8-F1
#
_cell.length_a   1.000
_cell.length_b   1.000
_cell.length_c   1.000
_cell.angle_alpha   90.00
_cell.angle_beta   90.00
_cell.angle_gamma   90.00
#
_symmetry.space_group_name_H-M   'P 1'
#
loop_
_entity.id
_entity.type
_entity.pdbx_description
1 polymer ?
#
loop_
_entity_poly.entity_id
_entity_poly.type
_entity_poly.pdbx_seq_one_letter_code
_entity_poly.pdbx_strand_id
1 'polypeptide(L)'
;MPGWHEQTLKLQQEGRLAMAGIVQEQHPDRARLFMQWKRMDWPILVDSLNLLGVQVVPLTVAIDEHGIVRATGIKLADAARFAEEFVNTSYPAPAVLVVPPPPPDLHATSPRASADDVFLWGGIGRVSEVIASYRKIRDADAPVLFRLGVAYRARYDSPHREPGDFQAAVDHWQQALDLNPNQYIWRRRIQQYGPRLDKPYPFYDWVPAARREIRERGEEPAPLVVEPGGAEFASPAKQLQAAAGPAEPDPGGRIHRDEMPFVLVEQTVVPPAVAPGATGRVHLVFRPNTARQAHWNNEAGDLVVWVQTPDGWEIDPRRLTVPNPPLEVSLEPRQVEFEFRVPTGAAEGDTRVAAYALYYVCEDENGVCLYRRQDLQVRIAVAR
;
A
#
# COMPACT_ATOMS: atom_id res chain seq x y z
N MET A 1 8.09 8.90 -15.53
CA MET A 1 9.11 9.77 -14.92
C MET A 1 10.53 9.45 -15.38
N PRO A 2 11.10 8.24 -15.23
CA PRO A 2 12.50 7.98 -15.59
C PRO A 2 12.80 8.23 -17.08
N GLY A 3 11.93 7.76 -17.98
CA GLY A 3 12.11 8.03 -19.42
C GLY A 3 12.11 9.52 -19.76
N TRP A 4 11.26 10.32 -19.12
CA TRP A 4 11.28 11.78 -19.33
C TRP A 4 12.56 12.41 -18.79
N HIS A 5 13.04 11.99 -17.62
CA HIS A 5 14.28 12.50 -17.05
C HIS A 5 15.46 12.29 -18.01
N GLU A 6 15.62 11.09 -18.57
CA GLU A 6 16.68 10.81 -19.56
C GLU A 6 16.55 11.67 -20.82
N GLN A 7 15.34 11.80 -21.36
CA GLN A 7 15.09 12.54 -22.61
C GLN A 7 15.27 14.07 -22.45
N THR A 8 15.06 14.61 -21.25
CA THR A 8 15.10 16.07 -21.04
C THR A 8 16.29 16.54 -20.20
N LEU A 9 17.21 15.64 -19.81
CA LEU A 9 18.34 15.95 -18.93
C LEU A 9 19.18 17.13 -19.45
N LYS A 10 19.50 17.14 -20.74
CA LYS A 10 20.28 18.22 -21.35
C LYS A 10 19.55 19.58 -21.28
N LEU A 11 18.24 19.60 -21.56
CA LEU A 11 17.43 20.82 -21.50
C LEU A 11 17.33 21.38 -20.07
N GLN A 12 17.27 20.49 -19.07
CA GLN A 12 17.31 20.86 -17.66
C GLN A 12 18.67 21.46 -17.27
N GLN A 13 19.78 20.82 -17.66
CA GLN A 13 21.14 21.31 -17.40
C GLN A 13 21.43 22.66 -18.07
N GLU A 14 20.83 22.92 -19.24
CA GLU A 14 20.91 24.20 -19.95
C GLU A 14 20.00 25.29 -19.34
N GLY A 15 19.18 24.96 -18.33
CA GLY A 15 18.23 25.89 -17.71
C GLY A 15 17.04 26.27 -18.61
N ARG A 16 16.79 25.48 -19.67
CA ARG A 16 15.75 25.75 -20.68
C ARG A 16 14.43 25.06 -20.38
N LEU A 17 14.45 24.06 -19.49
CA LEU A 17 13.28 23.33 -19.05
C LEU A 17 13.38 23.09 -17.54
N ALA A 18 12.38 23.54 -16.80
CA ALA A 18 12.17 23.12 -15.42
C ALA A 18 11.23 21.90 -15.39
N MET A 19 11.56 20.91 -14.58
CA MET A 19 10.74 19.72 -14.37
C MET A 19 10.23 19.71 -12.93
N ALA A 20 8.98 19.32 -12.72
CA ALA A 20 8.40 19.06 -11.41
C ALA A 20 7.48 17.84 -11.50
N GLY A 21 7.55 16.96 -10.52
CA GLY A 21 6.80 15.70 -10.50
C GLY A 21 5.75 15.69 -9.42
N ILE A 22 4.61 15.07 -9.68
CA ILE A 22 3.59 14.80 -8.67
C ILE A 22 3.27 13.32 -8.73
N VAL A 23 3.53 12.60 -7.64
CA VAL A 23 3.33 11.15 -7.57
C VAL A 23 2.08 10.81 -6.77
N GLN A 24 1.28 9.89 -7.28
CA GLN A 24 0.10 9.34 -6.62
C GLN A 24 0.51 8.19 -5.67
N GLU A 25 1.43 8.50 -4.76
CA GLU A 25 2.05 7.57 -3.83
C GLU A 25 1.57 7.88 -2.41
N GLN A 26 1.47 6.84 -1.58
CA GLN A 26 1.12 6.98 -0.16
C GLN A 26 2.36 7.17 0.73
N HIS A 27 3.50 6.61 0.33
CA HIS A 27 4.73 6.58 1.11
C HIS A 27 5.81 7.45 0.41
N PRO A 28 6.01 8.72 0.83
CA PRO A 28 6.95 9.65 0.18
C PRO A 28 8.40 9.17 0.09
N ASP A 29 8.83 8.39 1.07
CA ASP A 29 10.12 7.73 1.17
C ASP A 29 10.39 6.77 -0.01
N ARG A 30 9.35 6.12 -0.56
CA ARG A 30 9.49 5.29 -1.77
C ARG A 30 9.83 6.13 -2.99
N ALA A 31 9.19 7.30 -3.13
CA ALA A 31 9.53 8.24 -4.20
C ALA A 31 10.96 8.77 -4.04
N ARG A 32 11.38 9.09 -2.81
CA ARG A 32 12.76 9.50 -2.51
C ARG A 32 13.79 8.43 -2.88
N LEU A 33 13.56 7.16 -2.52
CA LEU A 33 14.44 6.05 -2.91
C LEU A 33 14.52 5.90 -4.43
N PHE A 34 13.37 6.00 -5.12
CA PHE A 34 13.33 5.92 -6.57
C PHE A 34 14.13 7.06 -7.24
N MET A 35 13.98 8.29 -6.73
CA MET A 35 14.71 9.47 -7.20
C MET A 35 16.22 9.30 -7.04
N GLN A 36 16.67 8.84 -5.87
CA GLN A 36 18.09 8.53 -5.62
C GLN A 36 18.60 7.46 -6.57
N TRP A 37 17.81 6.40 -6.78
CA TRP A 37 18.21 5.30 -7.66
C TRP A 37 18.40 5.77 -9.11
N LYS A 38 17.48 6.62 -9.60
CA LYS A 38 17.51 7.16 -10.95
C LYS A 38 18.32 8.46 -11.11
N ARG A 39 18.99 8.92 -10.03
CA ARG A 39 19.77 10.18 -9.99
C ARG A 39 18.99 11.39 -10.50
N MET A 40 17.71 11.41 -10.19
CA MET A 40 16.83 12.50 -10.54
C MET A 40 16.97 13.61 -9.48
N ASP A 41 17.07 14.85 -9.94
CA ASP A 41 17.38 16.04 -9.14
C ASP A 41 16.26 17.09 -9.14
N TRP A 42 15.22 16.89 -9.94
CA TRP A 42 14.06 17.77 -10.00
C TRP A 42 13.07 17.51 -8.85
N PRO A 43 12.32 18.53 -8.39
CA PRO A 43 11.40 18.39 -7.26
C PRO A 43 10.28 17.39 -7.57
N ILE A 44 9.94 16.56 -6.57
CA ILE A 44 8.75 15.70 -6.56
C ILE A 44 7.89 16.03 -5.35
N LEU A 45 6.60 16.23 -5.62
CA LEU A 45 5.53 16.33 -4.64
C LEU A 45 4.77 15.00 -4.57
N VAL A 46 4.21 14.70 -3.40
CA VAL A 46 3.42 13.48 -3.17
C VAL A 46 1.97 13.88 -2.97
N ASP A 47 1.09 13.34 -3.81
CA ASP A 47 -0.35 13.53 -3.75
C ASP A 47 -1.02 12.20 -3.35
N SER A 48 -1.01 11.90 -2.05
CA SER A 48 -1.62 10.66 -1.54
C SER A 48 -3.14 10.70 -1.59
N LEU A 49 -3.75 11.89 -1.62
CA LEU A 49 -5.19 12.11 -1.54
C LEU A 49 -5.87 12.29 -2.92
N ASN A 50 -5.11 12.20 -4.01
CA ASN A 50 -5.54 12.53 -5.38
C ASN A 50 -6.22 13.92 -5.45
N LEU A 51 -5.58 14.94 -4.86
CA LEU A 51 -6.09 16.32 -4.83
C LEU A 51 -6.18 16.94 -6.22
N LEU A 52 -5.31 16.51 -7.14
CA LEU A 52 -5.40 16.95 -8.54
C LEU A 52 -6.58 16.35 -9.30
N GLY A 53 -7.27 15.35 -8.73
CA GLY A 53 -8.39 14.67 -9.38
C GLY A 53 -8.00 13.97 -10.68
N VAL A 54 -6.72 13.65 -10.85
CA VAL A 54 -6.22 12.98 -12.05
C VAL A 54 -6.85 11.59 -12.14
N GLN A 55 -7.21 11.20 -13.36
CA GLN A 55 -7.89 9.92 -13.60
C GLN A 55 -6.93 8.79 -13.97
N VAL A 56 -5.71 9.12 -14.40
CA VAL A 56 -4.73 8.17 -14.93
C VAL A 56 -3.32 8.72 -14.77
N VAL A 57 -2.34 7.81 -14.68
CA VAL A 57 -0.91 8.13 -14.71
C VAL A 57 -0.18 7.26 -15.76
N PRO A 58 0.90 7.77 -16.39
CA PRO A 58 1.43 9.12 -16.27
C PRO A 58 0.57 10.17 -17.00
N LEU A 59 0.53 11.40 -16.48
CA LEU A 59 0.00 12.58 -17.15
C LEU A 59 1.12 13.63 -17.24
N THR A 60 1.51 14.00 -18.46
CA THR A 60 2.52 15.04 -18.70
C THR A 60 1.81 16.36 -19.01
N VAL A 61 2.23 17.46 -18.39
CA VAL A 61 1.68 18.80 -18.61
C VAL A 61 2.82 19.74 -18.97
N ALA A 62 2.65 20.53 -20.04
CA ALA A 62 3.58 21.57 -20.45
C ALA A 62 3.03 22.95 -20.10
N ILE A 63 3.80 23.69 -19.31
CA ILE A 63 3.45 25.01 -18.79
C ILE A 63 4.51 25.99 -19.31
N ASP A 64 4.06 27.05 -19.97
CA ASP A 64 4.96 28.07 -20.55
C ASP A 64 5.54 29.02 -19.49
N GLU A 65 6.37 29.96 -19.93
CA GLU A 65 7.03 30.96 -19.09
C GLU A 65 6.05 31.94 -18.40
N HIS A 66 4.78 31.97 -18.81
CA HIS A 66 3.72 32.79 -18.21
C HIS A 66 2.79 31.98 -17.30
N GLY A 67 3.10 30.71 -17.04
CA GLY A 67 2.30 29.83 -16.19
C GLY A 67 1.06 29.25 -16.89
N ILE A 68 0.99 29.30 -18.22
CA ILE A 68 -0.16 28.82 -18.99
C ILE A 68 0.08 27.38 -19.45
N VAL A 69 -0.89 26.50 -19.18
CA VAL A 69 -0.90 25.14 -19.71
C VAL A 69 -1.10 25.19 -21.23
N ARG A 70 -0.09 24.76 -21.99
CA ARG A 70 -0.14 24.71 -23.46
C ARG A 70 -0.48 23.33 -24.00
N ALA A 71 -0.12 22.28 -23.28
CA ALA A 71 -0.40 20.90 -23.67
C ALA A 71 -0.51 19.98 -22.46
N THR A 72 -1.32 18.93 -22.61
CA THR A 72 -1.49 17.85 -21.63
C THR A 72 -1.42 16.49 -22.34
N GLY A 73 -1.07 15.43 -21.59
CA GLY A 73 -1.03 14.07 -22.12
C GLY A 73 0.12 13.80 -23.10
N ILE A 74 1.19 14.60 -23.04
CA ILE A 74 2.35 14.45 -23.94
C ILE A 74 3.00 13.07 -23.70
N LYS A 75 3.13 12.29 -24.77
CA LYS A 75 3.72 10.95 -24.72
C LYS A 75 5.23 11.04 -24.80
N LEU A 76 5.91 10.09 -24.14
CA LEU A 76 7.37 10.01 -24.17
C LEU A 76 7.93 9.87 -25.60
N ALA A 77 7.21 9.16 -26.49
CA ALA A 77 7.60 9.00 -27.89
C ALA A 77 7.65 10.34 -28.66
N ASP A 78 6.97 11.37 -28.16
CA ASP A 78 6.92 12.70 -28.76
C ASP A 78 7.95 13.68 -28.13
N ALA A 79 8.88 13.19 -27.30
CA ALA A 79 9.80 14.05 -26.55
C ALA A 79 10.67 14.96 -27.44
N ALA A 80 11.14 14.46 -28.59
CA ALA A 80 11.92 15.25 -29.54
C ALA A 80 11.08 16.39 -30.14
N ARG A 81 9.86 16.07 -30.59
CA ARG A 81 8.91 17.08 -31.10
C ARG A 81 8.55 18.10 -30.02
N PHE A 82 8.34 17.65 -28.78
CA PHE A 82 8.09 18.54 -27.65
C PHE A 82 9.26 19.53 -27.44
N ALA A 83 10.50 19.06 -27.49
CA ALA A 83 11.67 19.95 -27.38
C ALA A 83 11.71 20.98 -28.51
N GLU A 84 11.34 20.59 -29.73
CA GLU A 84 11.34 21.47 -30.90
C GLU A 84 10.18 22.49 -30.87
N GLU A 85 8.96 22.04 -30.64
CA GLU A 85 7.75 22.84 -30.82
C GLU A 85 7.34 23.63 -29.57
N PHE A 86 7.71 23.14 -28.37
CA PHE A 86 7.36 23.80 -27.12
C PHE A 86 8.56 24.52 -26.51
N VAL A 87 9.68 23.82 -26.27
CA VAL A 87 10.82 24.40 -25.52
C VAL A 87 11.54 25.51 -26.30
N ASN A 88 11.53 25.46 -27.64
CA ASN A 88 12.11 26.52 -28.48
C ASN A 88 11.13 27.65 -28.81
N THR A 89 9.89 27.57 -28.32
CA THR A 89 8.84 28.55 -28.64
C THR A 89 8.67 29.51 -27.48
N SER A 90 8.80 30.80 -27.75
CA SER A 90 8.36 31.84 -26.82
C SER A 90 6.88 32.12 -27.03
N TYR A 91 6.13 32.18 -25.94
CA TYR A 91 4.70 32.41 -25.99
C TYR A 91 4.37 33.89 -25.72
N PRO A 92 3.35 34.46 -26.39
CA PRO A 92 2.92 35.82 -26.09
C PRO A 92 2.39 35.87 -24.66
N ALA A 93 2.81 36.91 -23.92
CA ALA A 93 2.30 37.17 -22.58
C ALA A 93 0.77 37.33 -22.62
N PRO A 94 0.03 36.72 -21.67
CA PRO A 94 -1.40 36.91 -21.61
C PRO A 94 -1.73 38.36 -21.27
N ALA A 95 -2.77 38.91 -21.91
CA ALA A 95 -3.22 40.28 -21.66
C ALA A 95 -3.61 40.53 -20.18
N VAL A 96 -3.98 39.46 -19.48
CA VAL A 96 -4.23 39.43 -18.05
C VAL A 96 -3.46 38.25 -17.48
N LEU A 97 -2.43 38.52 -16.68
CA LEU A 97 -1.80 37.49 -15.86
C LEU A 97 -2.82 37.04 -14.82
N VAL A 98 -3.16 35.76 -14.81
CA VAL A 98 -3.94 35.17 -13.73
C VAL A 98 -3.06 35.28 -12.49
N VAL A 99 -3.38 36.23 -11.60
CA VAL A 99 -2.77 36.27 -10.28
C VAL A 99 -3.09 34.92 -9.64
N PRO A 100 -2.09 34.13 -9.19
CA PRO A 100 -2.37 32.88 -8.50
C PRO A 100 -3.36 33.18 -7.40
N PRO A 101 -4.44 32.39 -7.24
CA PRO A 101 -5.29 32.55 -6.08
C PRO A 101 -4.40 32.52 -4.82
N PRO A 102 -4.72 33.31 -3.78
CA PRO A 102 -4.00 33.22 -2.53
C PRO A 102 -3.95 31.74 -2.10
N PRO A 103 -2.88 31.32 -1.38
CA PRO A 103 -2.84 29.98 -0.81
C PRO A 103 -4.18 29.69 -0.12
N PRO A 104 -4.73 28.47 -0.29
CA PRO A 104 -6.00 28.13 0.34
C PRO A 104 -5.92 28.47 1.82
N ASP A 105 -6.88 29.24 2.30
CA ASP A 105 -7.00 29.52 3.73
C ASP A 105 -7.35 28.19 4.42
N LEU A 106 -6.37 27.64 5.15
CA LEU A 106 -6.48 26.39 5.89
C LEU A 106 -7.62 26.42 6.94
N HIS A 107 -8.13 27.61 7.25
CA HIS A 107 -9.24 27.83 8.18
C HIS A 107 -10.57 28.13 7.48
N ALA A 108 -10.58 28.48 6.19
CA ALA A 108 -11.77 28.95 5.49
C ALA A 108 -12.08 28.10 4.25
N THR A 109 -12.37 26.82 4.45
CA THR A 109 -12.92 25.97 3.38
C THR A 109 -13.75 24.83 3.96
N SER A 110 -14.55 24.18 3.10
CA SER A 110 -15.48 23.10 3.44
C SER A 110 -14.90 22.05 4.41
N PRO A 111 -15.73 21.28 5.16
CA PRO A 111 -15.26 20.24 6.07
C PRO A 111 -14.24 19.26 5.46
N ARG A 112 -14.33 19.03 4.13
CA ARG A 112 -13.37 18.23 3.36
C ARG A 112 -11.98 18.86 3.30
N ALA A 113 -11.90 20.13 2.93
CA ALA A 113 -10.63 20.83 2.75
C ALA A 113 -9.90 20.99 4.08
N SER A 114 -10.62 21.30 5.17
CA SER A 114 -10.04 21.31 6.52
C SER A 114 -9.44 19.94 6.91
N ALA A 115 -10.07 18.83 6.54
CA ALA A 115 -9.52 17.50 6.78
C ALA A 115 -8.28 17.20 5.91
N ASP A 116 -8.30 17.61 4.63
CA ASP A 116 -7.16 17.48 3.73
C ASP A 116 -5.93 18.25 4.28
N ASP A 117 -6.15 19.48 4.76
CA ASP A 117 -5.10 20.33 5.31
C ASP A 117 -4.47 19.75 6.58
N VAL A 118 -5.30 19.21 7.48
CA VAL A 118 -4.78 18.52 8.68
C VAL A 118 -4.02 17.25 8.28
N PHE A 119 -4.44 16.52 7.25
CA PHE A 119 -3.71 15.34 6.77
C PHE A 119 -2.33 15.72 6.21
N LEU A 120 -2.27 16.75 5.37
CA LEU A 120 -1.04 17.16 4.69
C LEU A 120 -0.06 17.87 5.63
N TRP A 121 -0.55 18.71 6.53
CA TRP A 121 0.27 19.64 7.31
C TRP A 121 0.21 19.42 8.82
N GLY A 122 -0.79 18.69 9.32
CA GLY A 122 -0.99 18.44 10.75
C GLY A 122 -0.09 17.36 11.36
N GLY A 123 0.59 16.58 10.51
CA GLY A 123 1.48 15.49 10.92
C GLY A 123 0.73 14.23 11.36
N ILE A 124 1.46 13.11 11.43
CA ILE A 124 0.87 11.78 11.65
C ILE A 124 0.13 11.65 12.99
N GLY A 125 0.53 12.42 14.01
CA GLY A 125 -0.14 12.43 15.31
C GLY A 125 -1.59 12.94 15.29
N ARG A 126 -2.01 13.61 14.21
CA ARG A 126 -3.38 14.13 14.03
C ARG A 126 -4.21 13.30 13.07
N VAL A 127 -3.72 12.15 12.59
CA VAL A 127 -4.46 11.34 11.59
C VAL A 127 -5.81 10.83 12.11
N SER A 128 -5.94 10.59 13.43
CA SER A 128 -7.25 10.24 14.04
C SER A 128 -8.26 11.38 13.95
N GLU A 129 -7.82 12.64 14.03
CA GLU A 129 -8.67 13.82 13.80
C GLU A 129 -9.13 13.89 12.34
N VAL A 130 -8.23 13.61 11.39
CA VAL A 130 -8.55 13.54 9.96
C VAL A 130 -9.63 12.48 9.69
N ILE A 131 -9.45 11.27 10.23
CA ILE A 131 -10.42 10.17 10.12
C ILE A 131 -11.77 10.60 10.69
N ALA A 132 -11.78 11.20 11.89
CA ALA A 132 -13.00 11.68 12.52
C ALA A 132 -13.69 12.79 11.70
N SER A 133 -12.93 13.65 11.04
CA SER A 133 -13.44 14.73 10.19
C SER A 133 -14.07 14.19 8.91
N TYR A 134 -13.39 13.29 8.18
CA TYR A 134 -13.98 12.67 6.99
C TYR A 134 -15.26 11.88 7.31
N ARG A 135 -15.30 11.15 8.44
CA ARG A 135 -16.50 10.41 8.87
C ARG A 135 -17.72 11.29 9.16
N LYS A 136 -17.53 12.58 9.45
CA LYS A 136 -18.65 13.53 9.72
C LYS A 136 -19.28 14.07 8.44
N ILE A 137 -18.67 13.85 7.27
CA ILE A 137 -19.20 14.30 5.99
C ILE A 137 -20.37 13.38 5.60
N ARG A 138 -21.60 13.88 5.76
CA ARG A 138 -22.84 13.09 5.60
C ARG A 138 -23.07 12.57 4.19
N ASP A 139 -22.67 13.34 3.18
CA ASP A 139 -22.77 13.00 1.76
C ASP A 139 -21.38 12.67 1.21
N ALA A 140 -20.73 11.66 1.80
CA ALA A 140 -19.40 11.23 1.39
C ALA A 140 -19.44 10.73 -0.06
N ASP A 141 -18.92 11.55 -0.98
CA ASP A 141 -18.70 11.15 -2.36
C ASP A 141 -17.47 10.24 -2.48
N ALA A 142 -17.27 9.70 -3.68
CA ALA A 142 -16.18 8.77 -3.93
C ALA A 142 -14.78 9.33 -3.57
N PRO A 143 -14.43 10.61 -3.85
CA PRO A 143 -13.21 11.23 -3.33
C PRO A 143 -13.08 11.22 -1.81
N VAL A 144 -14.13 11.55 -1.05
CA VAL A 144 -14.07 11.52 0.43
C VAL A 144 -13.80 10.11 0.94
N LEU A 145 -14.47 9.10 0.37
CA LEU A 145 -14.24 7.70 0.73
C LEU A 145 -12.80 7.27 0.41
N PHE A 146 -12.28 7.63 -0.77
CA PHE A 146 -10.90 7.31 -1.13
C PHE A 146 -9.90 7.89 -0.12
N ARG A 147 -10.07 9.18 0.23
CA ARG A 147 -9.21 9.89 1.18
C ARG A 147 -9.33 9.36 2.60
N LEU A 148 -10.53 8.98 3.03
CA LEU A 148 -10.74 8.30 4.31
C LEU A 148 -9.98 6.97 4.35
N GLY A 149 -10.00 6.20 3.25
CA GLY A 149 -9.17 5.00 3.16
C GLY A 149 -7.67 5.27 3.25
N VAL A 150 -7.19 6.35 2.62
CA VAL A 150 -5.79 6.81 2.73
C VAL A 150 -5.45 7.18 4.18
N ALA A 151 -6.33 7.88 4.89
CA ALA A 151 -6.13 8.26 6.29
C ALA A 151 -6.07 7.05 7.22
N TYR A 152 -6.97 6.07 7.05
CA TYR A 152 -6.90 4.81 7.80
C TYR A 152 -5.60 4.07 7.57
N ARG A 153 -5.17 3.96 6.30
CA ARG A 153 -3.91 3.28 6.00
C ARG A 153 -2.70 4.04 6.57
N ALA A 154 -2.69 5.38 6.49
CA ALA A 154 -1.65 6.18 7.10
C ALA A 154 -1.57 5.95 8.62
N ARG A 155 -2.71 5.87 9.32
CA ARG A 155 -2.76 5.53 10.74
C ARG A 155 -2.23 4.12 11.01
N TYR A 156 -2.63 3.14 10.21
CA TYR A 156 -2.18 1.75 10.30
C TYR A 156 -0.65 1.60 10.23
N ASP A 157 -0.03 2.33 9.31
CA ASP A 157 1.41 2.31 9.08
C ASP A 157 2.20 3.14 10.11
N SER A 158 1.52 3.79 11.05
CA SER A 158 2.12 4.65 12.08
C SER A 158 2.13 4.01 13.48
N PRO A 159 2.82 4.63 14.45
CA PRO A 159 2.68 4.28 15.86
C PRO A 159 1.27 4.46 16.45
N HIS A 160 0.38 5.20 15.77
CA HIS A 160 -1.00 5.45 16.20
C HIS A 160 -2.01 4.43 15.65
N ARG A 161 -1.54 3.32 15.07
CA ARG A 161 -2.37 2.24 14.55
C ARG A 161 -3.44 1.80 15.55
N GLU A 162 -4.64 1.58 15.02
CA GLU A 162 -5.73 0.90 15.73
C GLU A 162 -6.09 -0.42 15.04
N PRO A 163 -6.61 -1.42 15.80
CA PRO A 163 -7.09 -2.66 15.21
C PRO A 163 -8.15 -2.40 14.13
N GLY A 164 -7.97 -3.04 12.97
CA GLY A 164 -8.92 -2.94 11.85
C GLY A 164 -8.67 -1.75 10.92
N ASP A 165 -7.70 -0.88 11.17
CA ASP A 165 -7.40 0.26 10.29
C ASP A 165 -7.13 -0.17 8.84
N PHE A 166 -6.39 -1.27 8.62
CA PHE A 166 -6.10 -1.71 7.26
C PHE A 166 -7.35 -2.26 6.54
N GLN A 167 -8.20 -3.03 7.24
CA GLN A 167 -9.48 -3.46 6.67
C GLN A 167 -10.37 -2.25 6.35
N ALA A 168 -10.47 -1.28 7.27
CA ALA A 168 -11.22 -0.06 7.03
C ALA A 168 -10.68 0.71 5.82
N ALA A 169 -9.37 0.79 5.62
CA ALA A 169 -8.78 1.41 4.44
C ALA A 169 -9.26 0.74 3.15
N VAL A 170 -9.19 -0.60 3.10
CA VAL A 170 -9.62 -1.41 1.95
C VAL A 170 -11.12 -1.25 1.68
N ASP A 171 -11.95 -1.28 2.73
CA ASP A 171 -13.40 -1.11 2.62
C ASP A 171 -13.76 0.23 1.98
N HIS A 172 -13.13 1.32 2.43
CA HIS A 172 -13.41 2.66 1.90
C HIS A 172 -12.85 2.87 0.49
N TRP A 173 -11.69 2.30 0.17
CA TRP A 173 -11.18 2.32 -1.20
C TRP A 173 -12.10 1.56 -2.16
N GLN A 174 -12.62 0.39 -1.75
CA GLN A 174 -13.55 -0.37 -2.57
C GLN A 174 -14.84 0.42 -2.80
N GLN A 175 -15.45 0.99 -1.74
CA GLN A 175 -16.63 1.83 -1.87
C GLN A 175 -16.40 3.03 -2.79
N ALA A 176 -15.24 3.68 -2.71
CA ALA A 176 -14.87 4.77 -3.60
C ALA A 176 -14.79 4.30 -5.07
N LEU A 177 -14.21 3.12 -5.32
CA LEU A 177 -14.12 2.55 -6.66
C LEU A 177 -15.49 2.11 -7.20
N ASP A 178 -16.38 1.58 -6.35
CA ASP A 178 -17.73 1.20 -6.75
C ASP A 178 -18.55 2.42 -7.21
N LEU A 179 -18.38 3.56 -6.53
CA LEU A 179 -19.01 4.83 -6.93
C LEU A 179 -18.36 5.46 -8.18
N ASN A 180 -17.10 5.17 -8.47
CA ASN A 180 -16.42 5.67 -9.67
C ASN A 180 -15.45 4.61 -10.25
N PRO A 181 -15.97 3.62 -11.00
CA PRO A 181 -15.19 2.48 -11.44
C PRO A 181 -14.10 2.82 -12.47
N ASN A 182 -14.16 4.01 -13.07
CA ASN A 182 -13.20 4.47 -14.07
C ASN A 182 -11.95 5.15 -13.48
N GLN A 183 -11.89 5.31 -12.16
CA GLN A 183 -10.73 5.90 -11.47
C GLN A 183 -9.56 4.92 -11.40
N TYR A 184 -8.61 5.07 -12.33
CA TYR A 184 -7.45 4.20 -12.45
C TYR A 184 -6.62 4.14 -11.16
N ILE A 185 -6.36 5.30 -10.55
CA ILE A 185 -5.49 5.40 -9.36
C ILE A 185 -6.10 4.64 -8.18
N TRP A 186 -7.41 4.76 -7.99
CA TRP A 186 -8.12 4.09 -6.90
C TRP A 186 -8.12 2.58 -7.09
N ARG A 187 -8.35 2.11 -8.34
CA ARG A 187 -8.21 0.69 -8.68
C ARG A 187 -6.80 0.17 -8.40
N ARG A 188 -5.77 0.93 -8.78
CA ARG A 188 -4.36 0.56 -8.52
C ARG A 188 -4.05 0.50 -7.03
N ARG A 189 -4.63 1.36 -6.19
CA ARG A 189 -4.47 1.31 -4.73
C ARG A 189 -4.97 0.00 -4.12
N ILE A 190 -6.10 -0.52 -4.58
CA ILE A 190 -6.61 -1.82 -4.12
C ILE A 190 -5.75 -2.96 -4.68
N GLN A 191 -5.43 -2.92 -5.98
CA GLN A 191 -4.61 -3.94 -6.64
C GLN A 191 -3.18 -4.03 -6.08
N GLN A 192 -2.66 -2.96 -5.49
CA GLN A 192 -1.40 -2.96 -4.76
C GLN A 192 -1.39 -4.01 -3.64
N TYR A 193 -2.52 -4.17 -2.93
CA TYR A 193 -2.69 -5.12 -1.83
C TYR A 193 -3.53 -6.37 -2.21
N GLY A 194 -4.13 -6.39 -3.40
CA GLY A 194 -4.96 -7.50 -3.89
C GLY A 194 -4.18 -8.72 -4.41
N PRO A 195 -4.90 -9.74 -4.94
CA PRO A 195 -4.31 -10.97 -5.45
C PRO A 195 -3.54 -10.77 -6.77
N ARG A 196 -2.59 -11.66 -7.03
CA ARG A 196 -1.74 -11.70 -8.23
C ARG A 196 -2.52 -11.82 -9.52
N LEU A 197 -3.66 -12.49 -9.51
CA LEU A 197 -4.48 -12.68 -10.71
C LEU A 197 -5.08 -11.36 -11.21
N ASP A 198 -5.28 -10.40 -10.31
CA ASP A 198 -5.82 -9.08 -10.63
C ASP A 198 -4.71 -8.03 -10.81
N LYS A 199 -3.43 -8.41 -10.64
CA LYS A 199 -2.31 -7.48 -10.75
C LYS A 199 -1.93 -7.23 -12.21
N PRO A 200 -1.69 -5.97 -12.60
CA PRO A 200 -1.19 -5.62 -13.93
C PRO A 200 0.32 -5.85 -14.09
N TYR A 201 1.07 -5.70 -13.00
CA TYR A 201 2.52 -5.70 -12.87
C TYR A 201 2.86 -5.70 -11.37
N PRO A 202 4.07 -6.10 -10.96
CA PRO A 202 4.56 -5.87 -9.61
C PRO A 202 4.77 -4.37 -9.35
N PHE A 203 4.39 -3.86 -8.17
CA PHE A 203 4.43 -2.42 -7.91
C PHE A 203 5.81 -1.93 -7.44
N TYR A 204 6.52 -2.75 -6.64
CA TYR A 204 7.76 -2.35 -5.98
C TYR A 204 8.91 -3.37 -6.09
N ASP A 205 8.85 -4.29 -7.05
CA ASP A 205 9.94 -5.23 -7.36
C ASP A 205 11.28 -4.55 -7.70
N TRP A 206 11.25 -3.27 -8.05
CA TRP A 206 12.43 -2.45 -8.24
C TRP A 206 13.17 -2.08 -6.95
N VAL A 207 12.55 -2.15 -5.76
CA VAL A 207 13.17 -1.71 -4.49
C VAL A 207 14.47 -2.48 -4.16
N PRO A 208 14.52 -3.82 -4.24
CA PRO A 208 15.77 -4.56 -4.06
C PRO A 208 16.86 -4.17 -5.06
N ALA A 209 16.50 -3.98 -6.33
CA ALA A 209 17.43 -3.57 -7.38
C ALA A 209 17.98 -2.16 -7.10
N ALA A 210 17.10 -1.21 -6.75
CA ALA A 210 17.47 0.14 -6.37
C ALA A 210 18.47 0.17 -5.23
N ARG A 211 18.18 -0.54 -4.13
CA ARG A 211 19.07 -0.60 -2.96
C ARG A 211 20.42 -1.21 -3.29
N ARG A 212 20.45 -2.28 -4.09
CA ARG A 212 21.70 -2.92 -4.52
C ARG A 212 22.54 -1.96 -5.37
N GLU A 213 21.94 -1.38 -6.41
CA GLU A 213 22.64 -0.50 -7.35
C GLU A 213 23.08 0.83 -6.71
N ILE A 214 22.36 1.33 -5.70
CA ILE A 214 22.80 2.47 -4.90
C ILE A 214 24.05 2.11 -4.08
N ARG A 215 24.05 0.95 -3.41
CA ARG A 215 25.22 0.49 -2.62
C ARG A 215 26.43 0.17 -3.47
N GLU A 216 26.25 -0.39 -4.66
CA GLU A 216 27.33 -0.64 -5.62
C GLU A 216 28.06 0.65 -6.03
N ARG A 217 27.41 1.81 -5.90
CA ARG A 217 28.01 3.13 -6.12
C ARG A 217 28.69 3.73 -4.89
N GLY A 218 28.65 3.04 -3.75
CA GLY A 218 29.17 3.53 -2.47
C GLY A 218 28.23 4.49 -1.73
N GLU A 219 26.96 4.55 -2.12
CA GLU A 219 25.94 5.38 -1.47
C GLU A 219 25.08 4.55 -0.49
N GLU A 220 24.52 5.19 0.54
CA GLU A 220 23.51 4.58 1.40
C GLU A 220 22.10 4.78 0.80
N PRO A 221 21.32 3.71 0.57
CA PRO A 221 19.96 3.84 0.07
C PRO A 221 19.06 4.59 1.06
N ALA A 222 18.23 5.50 0.54
CA ALA A 222 17.23 6.20 1.33
C ALA A 222 16.37 5.18 2.10
N PRO A 223 16.20 5.38 3.43
CA PRO A 223 15.44 4.45 4.25
C PRO A 223 13.95 4.52 3.86
N LEU A 224 13.28 3.39 3.98
CA LEU A 224 11.82 3.33 3.90
C LEU A 224 11.27 3.26 5.32
N VAL A 225 10.27 4.08 5.62
CA VAL A 225 9.52 4.03 6.89
C VAL A 225 8.60 2.82 6.89
N VAL A 226 8.01 2.52 5.72
CA VAL A 226 7.10 1.39 5.51
C VAL A 226 7.63 0.55 4.35
N GLU A 227 8.23 -0.58 4.70
CA GLU A 227 8.69 -1.56 3.72
C GLU A 227 7.52 -2.14 2.91
N PRO A 228 7.67 -2.34 1.59
CA PRO A 228 6.65 -3.03 0.81
C PRO A 228 6.45 -4.47 1.30
N GLY A 229 5.19 -4.91 1.35
CA GLY A 229 4.81 -6.27 1.71
C GLY A 229 4.86 -7.28 0.55
N GLY A 230 4.45 -8.52 0.83
CA GLY A 230 4.44 -9.59 -0.17
C GLY A 230 3.56 -9.26 -1.37
N ALA A 231 2.39 -8.66 -1.15
CA ALA A 231 1.47 -8.25 -2.22
C ALA A 231 2.10 -7.22 -3.14
N GLU A 232 2.85 -6.30 -2.57
CA GLU A 232 3.44 -5.17 -3.28
C GLU A 232 4.58 -5.60 -4.21
N PHE A 233 5.28 -6.70 -3.86
CA PHE A 233 6.27 -7.35 -4.71
C PHE A 233 5.70 -8.39 -5.70
N ALA A 234 4.50 -8.89 -5.43
CA ALA A 234 3.99 -10.04 -6.16
C ALA A 234 3.76 -9.75 -7.65
N SER A 235 4.36 -10.57 -8.51
CA SER A 235 4.16 -10.50 -9.96
C SER A 235 2.79 -11.06 -10.38
N PRO A 236 2.19 -10.57 -11.48
CA PRO A 236 0.96 -11.11 -12.02
C PRO A 236 1.04 -12.63 -12.25
N ALA A 237 -0.02 -13.33 -11.85
CA ALA A 237 -0.14 -14.77 -12.06
C ALA A 237 -1.38 -15.07 -12.89
N LYS A 238 -1.33 -16.14 -13.70
CA LYS A 238 -2.52 -16.58 -14.47
C LYS A 238 -3.40 -17.54 -13.68
N GLN A 239 -2.82 -18.26 -12.72
CA GLN A 239 -3.46 -19.30 -11.92
C GLN A 239 -2.81 -19.32 -10.53
N LEU A 240 -3.55 -19.81 -9.54
CA LEU A 240 -2.98 -20.14 -8.24
C LEU A 240 -2.11 -21.39 -8.41
N GLN A 241 -0.92 -21.41 -7.81
CA GLN A 241 -0.04 -22.56 -7.91
C GLN A 241 -0.44 -23.55 -6.80
N ALA A 242 -1.16 -24.60 -7.17
CA ALA A 242 -1.37 -25.73 -6.27
C ALA A 242 -0.03 -26.48 -6.12
N ALA A 243 0.82 -26.04 -5.19
CA ALA A 243 2.00 -26.81 -4.81
C ALA A 243 1.56 -28.17 -4.27
N ALA A 244 2.36 -29.22 -4.51
CA ALA A 244 2.19 -30.50 -3.83
C ALA A 244 2.11 -30.23 -2.32
N GLY A 245 0.99 -30.63 -1.73
CA GLY A 245 0.58 -30.12 -0.42
C GLY A 245 1.67 -30.34 0.64
N PRO A 246 2.21 -29.28 1.26
CA PRO A 246 3.12 -29.45 2.39
C PRO A 246 2.44 -30.26 3.49
N ALA A 247 3.20 -31.03 4.26
CA ALA A 247 2.65 -31.72 5.42
C ALA A 247 2.10 -30.71 6.44
N GLU A 248 0.92 -31.02 6.98
CA GLU A 248 0.34 -30.22 8.06
C GLU A 248 1.30 -30.23 9.27
N PRO A 249 1.65 -29.05 9.84
CA PRO A 249 2.60 -28.99 10.96
C PRO A 249 2.11 -29.61 12.28
N ASP A 250 0.81 -29.53 12.57
CA ASP A 250 0.21 -30.05 13.82
C ASP A 250 -1.13 -30.77 13.56
N PRO A 251 -1.12 -31.90 12.82
CA PRO A 251 -2.33 -32.60 12.41
C PRO A 251 -3.08 -33.23 13.59
N GLY A 252 -2.37 -33.50 14.69
CA GLY A 252 -2.96 -34.04 15.92
C GLY A 252 -3.43 -32.97 16.91
N GLY A 253 -3.23 -31.68 16.62
CA GLY A 253 -3.57 -30.59 17.54
C GLY A 253 -2.87 -30.70 18.89
N ARG A 254 -1.62 -31.17 18.92
CA ARG A 254 -0.90 -31.53 20.16
C ARG A 254 -0.27 -30.32 20.84
N ILE A 255 -0.08 -29.22 20.12
CA ILE A 255 0.53 -28.01 20.65
C ILE A 255 -0.47 -27.26 21.52
N HIS A 256 0.00 -26.76 22.66
CA HIS A 256 -0.82 -25.97 23.59
C HIS A 256 -1.28 -24.67 22.93
N ARG A 257 -2.55 -24.31 23.15
CA ARG A 257 -3.11 -23.09 22.58
C ARG A 257 -2.57 -21.87 23.31
N ASP A 258 -2.45 -20.77 22.59
CA ASP A 258 -2.26 -19.47 23.20
C ASP A 258 -3.58 -18.96 23.82
N GLU A 259 -3.84 -19.39 25.05
CA GLU A 259 -5.01 -18.95 25.83
C GLU A 259 -4.82 -17.53 26.42
N MET A 260 -3.58 -17.03 26.42
CA MET A 260 -3.20 -15.75 27.01
C MET A 260 -2.57 -14.87 25.95
N PRO A 261 -3.36 -14.17 25.11
CA PRO A 261 -2.98 -13.68 23.78
C PRO A 261 -1.62 -12.96 23.76
N PHE A 262 -0.55 -13.74 23.65
CA PHE A 262 0.84 -13.28 23.68
C PHE A 262 1.19 -12.66 22.35
N VAL A 263 0.50 -13.10 21.30
CA VAL A 263 0.56 -12.53 19.97
C VAL A 263 -0.83 -12.07 19.56
N LEU A 264 -0.93 -10.80 19.21
CA LEU A 264 -2.12 -10.21 18.61
C LEU A 264 -2.07 -10.45 17.10
N VAL A 265 -3.21 -10.82 16.51
CA VAL A 265 -3.34 -11.08 15.09
C VAL A 265 -4.32 -10.12 14.45
N GLU A 266 -3.85 -9.37 13.47
CA GLU A 266 -4.67 -8.52 12.62
C GLU A 266 -4.89 -9.23 11.28
N GLN A 267 -6.12 -9.16 10.76
CA GLN A 267 -6.48 -9.76 9.47
C GLN A 267 -7.08 -8.72 8.54
N THR A 268 -6.77 -8.83 7.25
CA THR A 268 -7.37 -7.99 6.20
C THR A 268 -7.59 -8.81 4.94
N VAL A 269 -8.74 -8.66 4.29
CA VAL A 269 -9.09 -9.35 3.04
C VAL A 269 -9.23 -8.33 1.92
N VAL A 270 -8.57 -8.59 0.80
CA VAL A 270 -8.54 -7.70 -0.37
C VAL A 270 -8.90 -8.50 -1.64
N PRO A 271 -9.95 -8.12 -2.39
CA PRO A 271 -10.95 -7.10 -2.06
C PRO A 271 -11.80 -7.51 -0.84
N PRO A 272 -12.55 -6.57 -0.21
CA PRO A 272 -13.27 -6.85 1.03
C PRO A 272 -14.48 -7.79 0.84
N ALA A 273 -14.99 -7.88 -0.39
CA ALA A 273 -15.95 -8.89 -0.83
C ALA A 273 -15.51 -9.48 -2.16
N VAL A 274 -15.71 -10.79 -2.35
CA VAL A 274 -15.21 -11.54 -3.50
C VAL A 274 -16.35 -12.29 -4.18
N ALA A 275 -16.46 -12.16 -5.51
CA ALA A 275 -17.47 -12.87 -6.28
C ALA A 275 -17.16 -14.38 -6.40
N PRO A 276 -18.19 -15.24 -6.57
CA PRO A 276 -17.97 -16.64 -6.89
C PRO A 276 -17.05 -16.82 -8.11
N GLY A 277 -16.03 -17.67 -7.99
CA GLY A 277 -14.99 -17.88 -9.01
C GLY A 277 -13.86 -16.86 -9.02
N ALA A 278 -14.02 -15.72 -8.35
CA ALA A 278 -13.00 -14.69 -8.23
C ALA A 278 -11.98 -15.01 -7.15
N THR A 279 -10.89 -14.25 -7.14
CA THR A 279 -9.79 -14.41 -6.19
C THR A 279 -9.75 -13.28 -5.19
N GLY A 280 -9.25 -13.59 -4.00
CA GLY A 280 -8.88 -12.60 -2.99
C GLY A 280 -7.52 -12.92 -2.39
N ARG A 281 -7.01 -11.96 -1.62
CA ARG A 281 -5.79 -12.09 -0.84
C ARG A 281 -6.08 -11.75 0.61
N VAL A 282 -5.54 -12.57 1.51
CA VAL A 282 -5.58 -12.36 2.95
C VAL A 282 -4.23 -11.88 3.41
N HIS A 283 -4.22 -10.84 4.25
CA HIS A 283 -3.06 -10.33 4.97
C HIS A 283 -3.23 -10.66 6.45
N LEU A 284 -2.25 -11.34 7.02
CA LEU A 284 -2.19 -11.63 8.46
C LEU A 284 -0.94 -10.98 9.05
N VAL A 285 -1.13 -10.21 10.11
CA VAL A 285 -0.03 -9.56 10.83
C VAL A 285 -0.05 -9.98 12.29
N PHE A 286 1.06 -10.56 12.72
CA PHE A 286 1.31 -11.07 14.06
C PHE A 286 2.18 -10.09 14.82
N ARG A 287 1.73 -9.64 15.98
CA ARG A 287 2.43 -8.65 16.81
C ARG A 287 2.53 -9.16 18.25
N PRO A 288 3.72 -9.20 18.85
CA PRO A 288 3.83 -9.48 20.27
C PRO A 288 2.99 -8.49 21.10
N ASN A 289 2.30 -9.01 22.10
CA ASN A 289 1.44 -8.23 22.98
C ASN A 289 2.30 -7.57 24.07
N THR A 290 2.67 -6.31 23.84
CA THR A 290 3.52 -5.55 24.76
C THR A 290 2.87 -5.29 26.12
N ALA A 291 1.53 -5.31 26.20
CA ALA A 291 0.82 -5.20 27.48
C ALA A 291 1.04 -6.43 28.38
N ARG A 292 1.50 -7.54 27.80
CA ARG A 292 1.95 -8.75 28.50
C ARG A 292 3.47 -8.90 28.50
N GLN A 293 4.22 -7.88 28.07
CA GLN A 293 5.67 -7.98 27.90
C GLN A 293 6.09 -9.18 27.04
N ALA A 294 5.25 -9.55 26.06
CA ALA A 294 5.53 -10.67 25.17
C ALA A 294 6.50 -10.26 24.07
N HIS A 295 7.40 -11.17 23.68
CA HIS A 295 8.35 -10.98 22.59
C HIS A 295 8.66 -12.31 21.89
N TRP A 296 9.15 -12.24 20.64
CA TRP A 296 9.51 -13.44 19.88
C TRP A 296 10.78 -14.10 20.45
N ASN A 297 10.80 -15.44 20.50
CA ASN A 297 12.03 -16.19 20.69
C ASN A 297 12.54 -16.69 19.33
N ASN A 298 13.69 -16.18 18.91
CA ASN A 298 14.23 -16.43 17.58
C ASN A 298 15.24 -17.57 17.53
N GLU A 299 15.65 -18.10 18.69
CA GLU A 299 16.65 -19.17 18.80
C GLU A 299 16.07 -20.56 18.51
N ALA A 300 14.74 -20.73 18.59
CA ALA A 300 14.08 -22.02 18.48
C ALA A 300 13.59 -22.33 17.05
N GLY A 301 12.63 -21.57 16.55
CA GLY A 301 12.05 -21.83 15.24
C GLY A 301 11.16 -20.70 14.73
N ASP A 302 10.90 -20.75 13.43
CA ASP A 302 10.16 -19.73 12.69
C ASP A 302 8.68 -19.66 13.08
N LEU A 303 8.04 -18.52 12.77
CA LEU A 303 6.58 -18.46 12.74
C LEU A 303 6.07 -19.29 11.56
N VAL A 304 5.20 -20.26 11.82
CA VAL A 304 4.56 -21.09 10.78
C VAL A 304 3.06 -20.87 10.80
N VAL A 305 2.46 -20.59 9.66
CA VAL A 305 1.00 -20.48 9.51
C VAL A 305 0.51 -21.59 8.59
N TRP A 306 -0.55 -22.27 9.01
CA TRP A 306 -1.24 -23.30 8.23
C TRP A 306 -2.67 -22.87 7.97
N VAL A 307 -3.08 -22.93 6.70
CA VAL A 307 -4.43 -22.58 6.26
C VAL A 307 -5.16 -23.85 5.82
N GLN A 308 -6.30 -24.11 6.45
CA GLN A 308 -7.18 -25.20 6.03
C GLN A 308 -7.90 -24.79 4.76
N THR A 309 -7.95 -25.69 3.77
CA THR A 309 -8.65 -25.45 2.51
C THR A 309 -10.07 -25.99 2.63
N PRO A 310 -11.10 -25.12 2.67
CA PRO A 310 -12.49 -25.60 2.65
C PRO A 310 -12.80 -26.31 1.34
N ASP A 311 -13.82 -27.18 1.37
CA ASP A 311 -14.21 -27.95 0.19
C ASP A 311 -14.54 -27.05 -1.01
N GLY A 312 -13.90 -27.34 -2.14
CA GLY A 312 -14.07 -26.60 -3.39
C GLY A 312 -13.32 -25.26 -3.49
N TRP A 313 -12.68 -24.79 -2.42
CA TRP A 313 -11.84 -23.59 -2.45
C TRP A 313 -10.43 -23.92 -2.93
N GLU A 314 -9.77 -22.95 -3.57
CA GLU A 314 -8.34 -23.00 -3.84
C GLU A 314 -7.63 -22.06 -2.87
N ILE A 315 -6.49 -22.48 -2.29
CA ILE A 315 -5.66 -21.64 -1.40
C ILE A 315 -4.19 -21.82 -1.78
N ASP A 316 -3.46 -20.70 -1.94
CA ASP A 316 -2.04 -20.68 -2.27
C ASP A 316 -1.28 -19.53 -1.57
N PRO A 317 -0.23 -19.80 -0.77
CA PRO A 317 0.18 -21.11 -0.28
C PRO A 317 -0.61 -21.54 0.97
N ARG A 318 -0.69 -22.85 1.22
CA ARG A 318 -1.35 -23.42 2.43
C ARG A 318 -0.48 -23.40 3.68
N ARG A 319 0.85 -23.46 3.52
CA ARG A 319 1.83 -23.34 4.60
C ARG A 319 2.70 -22.12 4.34
N LEU A 320 2.74 -21.22 5.31
CA LEU A 320 3.55 -20.00 5.27
C LEU A 320 4.57 -20.07 6.39
N THR A 321 5.75 -19.51 6.17
CA THR A 321 6.82 -19.46 7.18
C THR A 321 7.48 -18.10 7.12
N VAL A 322 7.67 -17.48 8.28
CA VAL A 322 8.41 -16.22 8.41
C VAL A 322 9.72 -16.54 9.12
N PRO A 323 10.86 -16.45 8.41
CA PRO A 323 12.15 -16.77 9.00
C PRO A 323 12.48 -15.80 10.14
N ASN A 324 13.09 -16.33 11.19
CA ASN A 324 13.53 -15.52 12.31
C ASN A 324 14.64 -14.52 11.89
N PRO A 325 14.65 -13.29 12.44
CA PRO A 325 15.78 -12.38 12.27
C PRO A 325 17.02 -12.91 13.03
N PRO A 326 18.22 -12.38 12.76
CA PRO A 326 19.44 -12.81 13.44
C PRO A 326 19.55 -12.38 14.92
N LEU A 327 18.55 -11.65 15.46
CA LEU A 327 18.50 -11.26 16.87
C LEU A 327 17.91 -12.40 17.70
N GLU A 328 18.38 -12.64 18.92
CA GLU A 328 17.88 -13.70 19.83
C GLU A 328 16.40 -13.50 20.22
N VAL A 329 16.03 -12.26 20.50
CA VAL A 329 14.65 -11.85 20.81
C VAL A 329 14.29 -10.57 20.09
N SER A 330 13.01 -10.38 19.83
CA SER A 330 12.57 -9.23 19.04
C SER A 330 11.07 -8.93 19.14
N LEU A 331 10.69 -7.73 18.70
CA LEU A 331 9.32 -7.18 18.79
C LEU A 331 8.72 -6.83 17.42
N GLU A 332 9.42 -7.13 16.32
CA GLU A 332 8.95 -6.81 14.99
C GLU A 332 7.60 -7.50 14.68
N PRO A 333 6.72 -6.84 13.91
CA PRO A 333 5.59 -7.55 13.34
C PRO A 333 6.06 -8.60 12.34
N ARG A 334 5.41 -9.77 12.37
CA ARG A 334 5.58 -10.81 11.36
C ARG A 334 4.35 -10.85 10.47
N GLN A 335 4.55 -10.92 9.17
CA GLN A 335 3.46 -10.83 8.19
C GLN A 335 3.47 -12.07 7.31
N VAL A 336 2.28 -12.61 7.04
CA VAL A 336 2.09 -13.63 6.01
C VAL A 336 0.88 -13.27 5.17
N GLU A 337 0.92 -13.69 3.92
CA GLU A 337 -0.15 -13.41 2.96
C GLU A 337 -0.43 -14.66 2.13
N PHE A 338 -1.70 -14.98 1.95
CA PHE A 338 -2.11 -16.08 1.07
C PHE A 338 -3.26 -15.63 0.17
N GLU A 339 -3.38 -16.30 -0.96
CA GLU A 339 -4.45 -16.09 -1.92
C GLU A 339 -5.44 -17.22 -1.86
N PHE A 340 -6.68 -16.90 -2.22
CA PHE A 340 -7.73 -17.88 -2.34
C PHE A 340 -8.56 -17.64 -3.60
N ARG A 341 -9.20 -18.69 -4.09
CA ARG A 341 -10.29 -18.62 -5.07
C ARG A 341 -11.58 -19.13 -4.45
N VAL A 342 -12.63 -18.33 -4.57
CA VAL A 342 -13.98 -18.73 -4.14
C VAL A 342 -14.55 -19.72 -5.16
N PRO A 343 -15.21 -20.81 -4.73
CA PRO A 343 -15.89 -21.72 -5.66
C PRO A 343 -16.90 -20.97 -6.54
N THR A 344 -17.02 -21.36 -7.81
CA THR A 344 -17.95 -20.73 -8.77
C THR A 344 -19.42 -20.83 -8.36
N GLY A 345 -19.77 -21.85 -7.59
CA GLY A 345 -21.12 -22.07 -7.05
C GLY A 345 -21.31 -21.61 -5.60
N ALA A 346 -20.39 -20.83 -5.03
CA ALA A 346 -20.50 -20.37 -3.66
C ALA A 346 -21.75 -19.50 -3.44
N ALA A 347 -22.41 -19.70 -2.30
CA ALA A 347 -23.53 -18.87 -1.87
C ALA A 347 -23.02 -17.51 -1.39
N GLU A 348 -23.85 -16.47 -1.56
CA GLU A 348 -23.59 -15.16 -0.96
C GLU A 348 -23.59 -15.25 0.58
N GLY A 349 -22.75 -14.43 1.22
CA GLY A 349 -22.65 -14.34 2.66
C GLY A 349 -21.22 -14.51 3.17
N ASP A 350 -21.09 -14.65 4.49
CA ASP A 350 -19.80 -14.82 5.14
C ASP A 350 -19.38 -16.29 5.18
N THR A 351 -18.20 -16.59 4.65
CA THR A 351 -17.51 -17.87 4.86
C THR A 351 -16.35 -17.67 5.82
N ARG A 352 -16.07 -18.68 6.65
CA ARG A 352 -14.89 -18.69 7.53
C ARG A 352 -13.88 -19.71 7.02
N VAL A 353 -12.65 -19.24 6.80
CA VAL A 353 -11.50 -20.08 6.50
C VAL A 353 -10.70 -20.25 7.77
N ALA A 354 -10.60 -21.49 8.24
CA ALA A 354 -9.83 -21.84 9.42
C ALA A 354 -8.33 -21.82 9.10
N ALA A 355 -7.55 -21.24 10.00
CA ALA A 355 -6.10 -21.28 9.96
C ALA A 355 -5.55 -21.41 11.37
N TYR A 356 -4.27 -21.70 11.52
CA TYR A 356 -3.58 -21.54 12.79
C TYR A 356 -2.13 -21.12 12.59
N ALA A 357 -1.59 -20.45 13.60
CA ALA A 357 -0.19 -20.08 13.68
C ALA A 357 0.51 -20.88 14.77
N LEU A 358 1.75 -21.28 14.52
CA LEU A 358 2.66 -21.91 15.46
C LEU A 358 3.88 -21.00 15.63
N TYR A 359 4.23 -20.70 16.87
CA TYR A 359 5.34 -19.79 17.16
C TYR A 359 5.94 -20.02 18.54
N TYR A 360 7.17 -19.54 18.70
CA TYR A 360 7.86 -19.45 19.98
C TYR A 360 7.78 -18.02 20.50
N VAL A 361 7.26 -17.87 21.71
CA VAL A 361 7.05 -16.58 22.38
C VAL A 361 7.50 -16.68 23.83
N CYS A 362 8.10 -15.62 24.36
CA CYS A 362 8.40 -15.53 25.79
C CYS A 362 7.58 -14.42 26.42
N GLU A 363 7.34 -14.54 27.72
CA GLU A 363 6.73 -13.52 28.57
C GLU A 363 7.72 -13.17 29.69
N ASP A 364 8.11 -11.90 29.76
CA ASP A 364 9.06 -11.43 30.79
C ASP A 364 8.46 -11.41 32.20
N GLU A 365 7.12 -11.45 32.36
CA GLU A 365 6.47 -11.50 33.67
C GLU A 365 6.87 -12.76 34.48
N ASN A 366 7.08 -13.88 33.78
CA ASN A 366 7.48 -15.15 34.40
C ASN A 366 8.81 -15.69 33.86
N GLY A 367 9.41 -15.05 32.85
CA GLY A 367 10.65 -15.48 32.20
C GLY A 367 10.51 -16.81 31.44
N VAL A 368 9.30 -17.17 31.01
CA VAL A 368 9.04 -18.48 30.38
C VAL A 368 8.87 -18.32 28.88
N CYS A 369 9.65 -19.09 28.12
CA CYS A 369 9.48 -19.25 26.68
C CYS A 369 8.63 -20.47 26.36
N LEU A 370 7.70 -20.30 25.42
CA LEU A 370 6.61 -21.20 25.17
C LEU A 370 6.46 -21.44 23.66
N TYR A 371 6.28 -22.71 23.28
CA TYR A 371 5.78 -23.06 21.95
C TYR A 371 4.26 -23.10 21.98
N ARG A 372 3.62 -22.30 21.12
CA ARG A 372 2.18 -22.05 21.16
C ARG A 372 1.53 -22.18 19.79
N ARG A 373 0.24 -22.54 19.85
CA ARG A 373 -0.68 -22.57 18.72
C ARG A 373 -1.76 -21.51 18.89
N GLN A 374 -1.99 -20.70 17.88
CA GLN A 374 -3.10 -19.75 17.87
C GLN A 374 -4.03 -20.09 16.71
N ASP A 375 -5.24 -20.54 17.03
CA ASP A 375 -6.27 -20.82 16.04
C ASP A 375 -6.91 -19.51 15.56
N LEU A 376 -7.14 -19.41 14.25
CA LEU A 376 -7.61 -18.21 13.55
C LEU A 376 -8.81 -18.54 12.67
N GLN A 377 -9.68 -17.55 12.49
CA GLN A 377 -10.86 -17.65 11.61
C GLN A 377 -10.90 -16.43 10.70
N VAL A 378 -10.45 -16.62 9.46
CA VAL A 378 -10.48 -15.56 8.45
C VAL A 378 -11.89 -15.47 7.88
N ARG A 379 -12.55 -14.34 8.08
CA ARG A 379 -13.87 -14.07 7.52
C ARG A 379 -13.72 -13.55 6.10
N ILE A 380 -14.38 -14.22 5.15
CA ILE A 380 -14.41 -13.84 3.74
C ILE A 380 -15.87 -13.59 3.35
N ALA A 381 -16.16 -12.37 2.87
CA ALA A 381 -17.47 -12.04 2.34
C ALA A 381 -17.57 -12.46 0.87
N VAL A 382 -18.56 -13.27 0.53
CA VAL A 382 -18.90 -13.66 -0.84
C VAL A 382 -20.10 -12.82 -1.29
N ALA A 383 -19.94 -12.04 -2.36
CA ALA A 383 -20.97 -11.15 -2.89
C ALA A 383 -21.00 -11.22 -4.42
N ARG A 384 -22.18 -11.20 -5.04
CA ARG A 384 -22.35 -11.30 -6.50
C ARG A 384 -22.13 -9.99 -7.23
#